data_AF-A0A382PX37-F1
#
_entry.id   AF-A0A382PX37-F1
#
_cell.length_a   1.000
_cell.length_b   1.000
_cell.length_c   1.000
_cell.angle_alpha   90.00
_cell.angle_beta   90.00
_cell.angle_gamma   90.00
#
_symmetry.space_group_name_H-M   'P 1'
#
loop_
_entity.id
_entity.type
_entity.pdbx_description
1 polymer ?
#
loop_
_entity_poly.entity_id
_entity_poly.type
_entity_poly.pdbx_seq_one_letter_code
_entity_poly.pdbx_strand_id
1 'polypeptide(L)'
;MTIIMLFTLGFTPLESDNVGEEYAWALPIQKNLLGIFIPFPTFFVASMIAYLFSQYFDVWFYEKISYLTDKKFLWLRNNISTMTSSLLDNTIFSIFAWIIFNPNPLDFNTVIFTFILGTYILRIVIAILDTPFIYLAKYFVPNRMND
;
A
#
# COMPACT_ATOMS: atom_id res chain seq x y z
N MET A 1 13.33 9.04 -12.58
CA MET A 1 12.97 10.32 -11.93
C MET A 1 13.25 10.28 -10.43
N THR A 2 12.74 9.31 -9.67
CA THR A 2 12.88 9.26 -8.21
C THR A 2 14.31 9.09 -7.70
N ILE A 3 15.13 8.29 -8.38
CA ILE A 3 16.56 8.11 -8.02
C ILE A 3 17.34 9.41 -8.22
N ILE A 4 17.18 10.05 -9.39
CA ILE A 4 17.83 11.34 -9.70
C ILE A 4 17.40 12.39 -8.67
N MET A 5 16.13 12.42 -8.31
CA MET A 5 15.58 13.33 -7.31
C MET A 5 16.19 13.11 -5.91
N LEU A 6 16.39 11.86 -5.49
CA LEU A 6 17.07 11.53 -4.23
C LEU A 6 18.53 12.00 -4.23
N PHE A 7 19.24 11.78 -5.33
CA PHE A 7 20.60 12.31 -5.49
C PHE A 7 20.62 13.83 -5.44
N THR A 8 19.67 14.52 -6.09
CA THR A 8 19.61 15.99 -6.07
C THR A 8 19.27 16.55 -4.69
N LEU A 9 18.45 15.87 -3.90
CA LEU A 9 18.12 16.29 -2.53
C LEU A 9 19.30 16.11 -1.56
N GLY A 10 20.21 15.17 -1.86
CA GLY A 10 21.45 15.01 -1.11
C GLY A 10 22.45 16.15 -1.31
N PHE A 11 22.32 16.94 -2.37
CA PHE A 11 23.06 18.18 -2.54
C PHE A 11 22.28 19.34 -1.93
N THR A 12 22.82 19.94 -0.87
CA THR A 12 22.27 21.14 -0.22
C THR A 12 23.08 22.38 -0.62
N PRO A 13 22.69 23.09 -1.70
CA PRO A 13 23.45 24.25 -2.16
C PRO A 13 23.27 25.51 -1.30
N LEU A 14 22.27 25.53 -0.41
CA LEU A 14 21.89 26.68 0.41
C LEU A 14 21.86 26.26 1.88
N GLU A 15 22.98 26.48 2.58
CA GLU A 15 23.10 26.32 4.04
C GLU A 15 22.87 27.68 4.71
N SER A 16 22.30 27.71 5.92
CA SER A 16 21.92 28.95 6.64
C SER A 16 23.02 30.01 6.71
N ASP A 17 24.27 29.57 6.64
CA ASP A 17 25.47 30.38 6.83
C ASP A 17 25.95 31.02 5.52
N ASN A 18 25.47 30.53 4.36
CA ASN A 18 25.91 30.95 3.02
C ASN A 18 24.76 31.47 2.12
N VAL A 19 23.53 31.59 2.65
CA VAL A 19 22.40 32.09 1.86
C VAL A 19 22.41 33.62 1.83
N GLY A 20 22.65 34.21 0.67
CA GLY A 20 22.40 35.64 0.45
C GLY A 20 20.92 35.97 0.69
N GLU A 21 20.60 37.16 1.21
CA GLU A 21 19.23 37.55 1.61
C GLU A 21 18.18 37.29 0.51
N GLU A 22 18.57 37.37 -0.76
CA GLU A 22 17.73 37.10 -1.94
C GLU A 22 17.13 35.69 -1.98
N TYR A 23 17.82 34.67 -1.45
CA TYR A 23 17.41 33.26 -1.55
C TYR A 23 16.91 32.66 -0.24
N ALA A 24 16.75 33.48 0.81
CA ALA A 24 16.27 33.02 2.12
C ALA A 24 14.88 32.33 2.07
N TRP A 25 14.06 32.69 1.08
CA TRP A 25 12.74 32.08 0.85
C TRP A 25 12.80 30.59 0.45
N ALA A 26 13.92 30.12 -0.09
CA ALA A 26 14.07 28.74 -0.59
C ALA A 26 14.43 27.73 0.52
N LEU A 27 15.02 28.20 1.64
CA LEU A 27 15.37 27.37 2.81
C LEU A 27 14.20 26.53 3.36
N PRO A 28 13.00 27.09 3.62
CA PRO A 28 11.87 26.30 4.11
C PRO A 28 11.35 25.29 3.06
N ILE A 29 11.49 25.59 1.77
CA ILE A 29 11.04 24.69 0.69
C ILE A 29 11.92 23.44 0.67
N GLN A 30 13.24 23.60 0.78
CA GLN A 30 14.18 22.47 0.85
C GLN A 30 13.83 21.55 2.03
N LYS A 31 13.54 22.12 3.21
CA LYS A 31 13.14 21.35 4.40
C LYS A 31 11.86 20.53 4.15
N ASN A 32 10.86 21.12 3.50
CA ASN A 32 9.61 20.43 3.18
C ASN A 32 9.82 19.29 2.18
N LEU A 33 10.65 19.51 1.15
CA LEU A 33 11.00 18.48 0.16
C LEU A 33 11.70 17.29 0.83
N LEU A 34 12.69 17.55 1.71
CA LEU A 34 13.37 16.50 2.46
C LEU A 34 12.38 15.68 3.32
N GLY A 35 11.42 16.34 3.98
CA GLY A 35 10.41 15.66 4.80
C GLY A 35 9.53 14.68 4.02
N ILE A 36 9.22 14.97 2.75
CA ILE A 36 8.35 14.12 1.91
C ILE A 36 9.17 13.03 1.20
N PHE A 37 10.37 13.37 0.72
CA PHE A 37 11.11 12.51 -0.20
C PHE A 37 12.13 11.60 0.48
N ILE A 38 12.62 11.91 1.68
CA ILE A 38 13.53 11.01 2.42
C ILE A 38 12.85 9.69 2.78
N PRO A 39 11.59 9.65 3.27
CA PRO A 39 10.93 8.38 3.59
C PRO A 39 10.48 7.57 2.37
N PHE A 40 10.46 8.18 1.18
CA PHE A 40 9.89 7.56 -0.02
C PHE A 40 10.56 6.21 -0.41
N PRO A 41 11.90 6.08 -0.46
CA PRO A 41 12.56 4.80 -0.77
C PRO A 41 12.18 3.70 0.22
N THR A 42 12.09 4.06 1.50
CA THR A 42 11.67 3.14 2.56
C THR A 42 10.27 2.61 2.32
N PHE A 43 9.31 3.49 2.02
CA PHE A 43 7.94 3.09 1.71
C PHE A 43 7.87 2.25 0.44
N PHE A 44 8.69 2.55 -0.57
CA PHE A 44 8.79 1.75 -1.78
C PHE A 44 9.28 0.33 -1.49
N VAL A 45 10.34 0.17 -0.70
CA VAL A 45 10.86 -1.16 -0.36
C VAL A 45 9.85 -1.93 0.51
N ALA A 46 9.23 -1.27 1.49
CA ALA A 46 8.20 -1.87 2.32
C ALA A 46 6.99 -2.34 1.49
N SER A 47 6.54 -1.54 0.51
CA SER A 47 5.41 -1.91 -0.35
C SER A 47 5.75 -3.02 -1.31
N MET A 48 6.96 -3.07 -1.85
CA MET A 48 7.41 -4.19 -2.69
C MET A 48 7.45 -5.51 -1.92
N ILE A 49 7.93 -5.49 -0.67
CA ILE A 49 7.92 -6.66 0.20
C ILE A 49 6.47 -7.10 0.46
N ALA A 50 5.62 -6.19 0.92
CA ALA A 50 4.21 -6.46 1.20
C ALA A 50 3.48 -7.04 -0.02
N TYR A 51 3.70 -6.43 -1.19
CA TYR A 51 3.11 -6.84 -2.45
C TYR A 51 3.50 -8.27 -2.81
N LEU A 52 4.79 -8.63 -2.75
CA LEU A 52 5.24 -9.98 -3.07
C LEU A 52 4.54 -11.01 -2.17
N PHE A 53 4.60 -10.81 -0.86
CA PHE A 53 3.97 -11.74 0.09
C PHE A 53 2.44 -11.83 -0.10
N SER A 54 1.77 -10.70 -0.26
CA SER A 54 0.33 -10.64 -0.48
C SER A 54 -0.09 -11.32 -1.77
N GLN A 55 0.61 -11.08 -2.88
CA GLN A 55 0.28 -11.66 -4.18
C GLN A 55 0.44 -13.18 -4.20
N TYR A 56 1.51 -13.70 -3.60
CA TYR A 56 1.70 -15.16 -3.47
C TYR A 56 0.62 -15.78 -2.58
N PHE A 57 0.29 -15.13 -1.46
CA PHE A 57 -0.75 -15.60 -0.56
C PHE A 57 -2.12 -15.61 -1.25
N ASP A 58 -2.43 -14.58 -2.04
CA ASP A 58 -3.70 -14.46 -2.74
C ASP A 58 -3.93 -15.62 -3.70
N VAL A 59 -2.95 -15.91 -4.56
CA VAL A 59 -3.07 -17.01 -5.52
C VAL A 59 -3.22 -18.36 -4.81
N TRP A 60 -2.40 -18.60 -3.78
CA TRP A 60 -2.46 -19.83 -3.00
C TRP A 60 -3.80 -20.00 -2.28
N PHE A 61 -4.30 -18.94 -1.66
CA PHE A 61 -5.54 -18.99 -0.87
C PHE A 61 -6.76 -19.11 -1.77
N TYR A 62 -6.77 -18.40 -2.92
CA TYR A 62 -7.77 -18.56 -3.96
C TYR A 62 -7.87 -20.02 -4.45
N GLU A 63 -6.73 -20.62 -4.77
CA GLU A 63 -6.66 -22.00 -5.25
C GLU A 63 -7.15 -22.98 -4.17
N LYS A 64 -6.71 -22.80 -2.92
CA LYS A 64 -7.14 -23.62 -1.79
C LYS A 64 -8.66 -23.57 -1.57
N ILE A 65 -9.26 -22.38 -1.62
CA ILE A 65 -10.72 -22.22 -1.49
C ILE A 65 -11.43 -22.83 -2.71
N SER A 66 -10.84 -22.72 -3.91
CA SER A 66 -11.38 -23.34 -5.13
C SER A 66 -11.50 -24.86 -5.00
N TYR A 67 -10.53 -25.54 -4.38
CA TYR A 67 -10.60 -26.98 -4.09
C TYR A 67 -11.66 -27.32 -3.03
N LEU A 68 -11.80 -26.48 -2.00
CA LEU A 68 -12.79 -26.70 -0.92
C LEU A 68 -14.25 -26.47 -1.35
N THR A 69 -14.47 -25.64 -2.37
CA THR A 69 -15.82 -25.23 -2.81
C THR A 69 -16.27 -25.89 -4.12
N ASP A 70 -15.56 -26.92 -4.59
CA ASP A 70 -15.82 -27.60 -5.88
C ASP A 70 -16.03 -26.62 -7.05
N LYS A 71 -15.32 -25.48 -7.02
CA LYS A 71 -15.45 -24.39 -8.00
C LYS A 71 -16.86 -23.76 -8.14
N LYS A 72 -17.80 -24.03 -7.23
CA LYS A 72 -19.20 -23.56 -7.32
C LYS A 72 -19.37 -22.06 -7.03
N PHE A 73 -18.61 -21.51 -6.08
CA PHE A 73 -18.78 -20.12 -5.62
C PHE A 73 -17.62 -19.21 -6.00
N LEU A 74 -17.55 -18.86 -7.30
CA LEU A 74 -16.55 -17.95 -7.87
C LEU A 74 -16.40 -16.62 -7.13
N TRP A 75 -17.51 -16.02 -6.73
CA TRP A 75 -17.51 -14.72 -6.07
C TRP A 75 -17.02 -14.80 -4.62
N LEU A 76 -17.44 -15.83 -3.88
CA LEU A 76 -17.10 -16.00 -2.47
C LEU A 76 -15.59 -16.19 -2.31
N ARG A 77 -14.99 -17.06 -3.15
CA ARG A 77 -13.54 -17.28 -3.14
C ARG A 77 -12.74 -16.04 -3.53
N ASN A 78 -13.23 -15.27 -4.49
CA ASN A 78 -12.55 -14.04 -4.91
C ASN A 78 -12.53 -13.02 -3.77
N ASN A 79 -13.67 -12.75 -3.13
CA ASN A 79 -13.74 -11.74 -2.08
C ASN A 79 -13.00 -12.15 -0.82
N ILE A 80 -13.13 -13.41 -0.40
CA ILE A 80 -12.41 -13.90 0.78
C ILE A 80 -10.90 -13.87 0.54
N SER A 81 -10.45 -14.21 -0.67
CA SER A 81 -9.04 -14.13 -1.03
C SER A 81 -8.55 -12.69 -0.98
N THR A 82 -9.20 -11.79 -1.73
CA THR A 82 -8.81 -10.37 -1.78
C THR A 82 -8.82 -9.71 -0.41
N MET A 83 -9.83 -9.96 0.43
CA MET A 83 -9.91 -9.38 1.77
C MET A 83 -8.76 -9.87 2.66
N THR A 84 -8.45 -11.16 2.62
CA THR A 84 -7.39 -11.76 3.46
C THR A 84 -6.01 -11.33 2.98
N SER A 85 -5.78 -11.32 1.66
CA SER A 85 -4.54 -10.87 1.03
C SER A 85 -4.30 -9.38 1.26
N SER A 86 -5.36 -8.56 1.23
CA SER A 86 -5.26 -7.14 1.57
C SER A 86 -4.94 -6.91 3.05
N LEU A 87 -5.41 -7.76 3.96
CA LEU A 87 -5.01 -7.68 5.37
C LEU A 87 -3.52 -7.97 5.52
N LEU A 88 -3.03 -9.00 4.84
CA LEU A 88 -1.63 -9.38 4.84
C LEU A 88 -0.75 -8.27 4.28
N ASP A 89 -1.11 -7.73 3.11
CA ASP A 89 -0.44 -6.59 2.46
C ASP A 89 -0.27 -5.43 3.43
N ASN A 90 -1.38 -4.97 4.01
CA ASN A 90 -1.39 -3.83 4.89
C ASN A 90 -0.61 -4.07 6.19
N THR A 91 -0.68 -5.29 6.73
CA THR A 91 0.05 -5.67 7.95
C THR A 91 1.55 -5.68 7.71
N ILE A 92 2.01 -6.34 6.64
CA ILE A 92 3.42 -6.40 6.28
C ILE A 92 3.92 -5.00 5.95
N PHE A 93 3.19 -4.23 5.14
CA PHE A 93 3.55 -2.86 4.81
C PHE A 93 3.72 -2.00 6.08
N SER A 94 2.73 -2.03 6.97
CA SER A 94 2.74 -1.20 8.18
C SER A 94 3.89 -1.56 9.12
N ILE A 95 4.21 -2.85 9.28
CA ILE A 95 5.34 -3.29 10.10
C ILE A 95 6.68 -2.84 9.49
N PHE A 96 6.86 -3.05 8.18
CA PHE A 96 8.11 -2.70 7.53
C PHE A 96 8.32 -1.19 7.44
N ALA A 97 7.28 -0.43 7.09
CA ALA A 97 7.34 1.02 6.92
C ALA A 97 7.53 1.77 8.25
N TRP A 98 6.84 1.37 9.32
CA TRP A 98 6.75 2.16 10.55
C TRP A 98 7.61 1.65 11.71
N ILE A 99 8.04 0.38 11.67
CA ILE A 99 8.82 -0.25 12.74
C ILE A 99 10.23 -0.63 12.26
N ILE A 100 10.35 -1.38 11.15
CA ILE A 100 11.65 -1.95 10.73
C ILE A 100 12.54 -0.90 10.05
N PHE A 101 11.99 -0.17 9.07
CA PHE A 101 12.76 0.79 8.28
C PHE A 101 12.65 2.24 8.76
N ASN A 102 11.87 2.48 9.82
CA ASN A 102 11.72 3.80 10.40
C ASN A 102 12.84 4.06 11.44
N PRO A 103 13.63 5.13 11.30
CA PRO A 103 14.66 5.49 12.29
C PRO A 103 14.11 5.74 13.70
N ASN A 104 12.86 6.17 13.80
CA ASN A 104 12.16 6.38 15.07
C ASN A 104 10.91 5.48 15.09
N PRO A 105 11.03 4.23 15.54
CA PRO A 105 9.93 3.28 15.48
C PRO A 105 8.72 3.78 16.27
N LEU A 106 7.55 3.70 15.63
CA LEU A 106 6.28 4.05 16.27
C LEU A 106 5.86 2.96 17.27
N ASP A 107 5.03 3.35 18.24
CA ASP A 107 4.47 2.38 19.19
C ASP A 107 3.65 1.30 18.45
N PHE A 108 3.83 0.06 18.90
CA PHE A 108 3.20 -1.10 18.25
C PHE A 108 1.67 -1.01 18.27
N ASN A 109 1.10 -0.44 19.34
CA ASN A 109 -0.34 -0.24 19.42
C ASN A 109 -0.82 0.79 18.40
N THR A 110 -0.09 1.88 18.19
CA THR A 110 -0.44 2.88 17.17
C THR A 110 -0.40 2.28 15.77
N VAL A 111 0.62 1.49 15.45
CA VAL A 111 0.73 0.81 14.15
C VAL A 111 -0.45 -0.14 13.93
N ILE A 112 -0.80 -0.95 14.93
CA ILE A 112 -1.91 -1.91 14.81
C ILE A 112 -3.27 -1.22 14.75
N PHE A 113 -3.59 -0.36 15.72
CA PHE A 113 -4.94 0.19 15.83
C PHE A 113 -5.23 1.26 14.79
N THR A 114 -4.26 2.13 14.51
CA THR A 114 -4.47 3.24 13.59
C THR A 114 -4.23 2.81 12.15
N PHE A 115 -3.03 2.28 11.86
CA PHE A 115 -2.64 2.00 10.48
C PHE A 115 -3.23 0.70 9.97
N ILE A 116 -3.11 -0.40 10.71
CA ILE A 116 -3.59 -1.70 10.23
C ILE A 116 -5.12 -1.78 10.33
N LEU A 117 -5.69 -1.68 11.54
CA LEU A 117 -7.13 -1.84 11.74
C LEU A 117 -7.95 -0.73 11.09
N GLY A 118 -7.53 0.53 11.24
CA GLY A 118 -8.24 1.68 10.67
C GLY A 118 -8.38 1.58 9.15
N THR A 119 -7.28 1.30 8.43
CA THR A 119 -7.34 1.14 6.97
C THR A 119 -7.97 -0.19 6.55
N TYR A 120 -7.80 -1.26 7.33
CA TYR A 120 -8.40 -2.56 7.01
C TYR A 120 -9.94 -2.53 7.06
N ILE A 121 -10.52 -1.89 8.07
CA ILE A 121 -11.98 -1.72 8.18
C ILE A 121 -12.52 -0.99 6.94
N LEU A 122 -11.86 0.11 6.54
CA LEU A 122 -12.24 0.85 5.33
C LEU A 122 -12.14 -0.03 4.08
N ARG A 123 -11.07 -0.81 3.94
CA ARG A 123 -10.90 -1.74 2.81
C ARG A 123 -11.96 -2.84 2.78
N ILE A 124 -12.36 -3.39 3.92
CA ILE A 124 -13.46 -4.37 4.00
C ILE A 124 -14.77 -3.74 3.54
N VAL A 125 -15.10 -2.55 4.04
CA VAL A 125 -16.34 -1.84 3.66
C VAL A 125 -16.37 -1.62 2.15
N ILE A 126 -15.27 -1.15 1.56
CA ILE A 126 -15.14 -0.98 0.11
C ILE A 126 -15.32 -2.32 -0.62
N ALA A 127 -14.64 -3.39 -0.18
CA ALA A 127 -14.74 -4.70 -0.82
C ALA A 127 -16.16 -5.31 -0.76
N ILE A 128 -16.88 -5.10 0.34
CA ILE A 128 -18.30 -5.51 0.47
C ILE A 128 -19.19 -4.65 -0.44
N LEU A 129 -18.90 -3.37 -0.61
CA LEU A 129 -19.64 -2.50 -1.52
C LEU A 129 -19.35 -2.78 -2.99
N ASP A 130 -18.15 -3.23 -3.35
CA ASP A 130 -17.77 -3.61 -4.72
C ASP A 130 -18.42 -4.93 -5.16
N THR A 131 -18.62 -5.84 -4.22
CA THR A 131 -19.27 -7.14 -4.42
C THR A 131 -20.60 -7.10 -5.20
N PRO A 132 -21.62 -6.31 -4.83
CA PRO A 132 -22.88 -6.27 -5.54
C PRO A 132 -22.72 -5.73 -6.97
N PHE A 133 -21.77 -4.82 -7.22
CA PHE A 133 -21.49 -4.31 -8.57
C PHE A 133 -20.97 -5.39 -9.50
N ILE A 134 -20.17 -6.33 -9.01
CA ILE A 134 -19.68 -7.47 -9.81
C ILE A 134 -20.85 -8.35 -10.27
N TYR A 135 -21.82 -8.59 -9.39
CA TYR A 135 -23.02 -9.37 -9.76
C TYR A 135 -23.92 -8.63 -10.75
N LEU A 136 -24.08 -7.31 -10.58
CA LEU A 136 -24.78 -6.48 -11.55
C LEU A 136 -24.09 -6.48 -12.91
N ALA A 137 -22.75 -6.38 -12.94
CA ALA A 137 -21.98 -6.42 -14.18
C ALA A 137 -22.17 -7.75 -14.94
N LYS A 138 -22.27 -8.88 -14.23
CA LYS A 138 -22.56 -10.18 -14.86
C LYS A 138 -23.90 -10.20 -15.62
N TYR A 139 -24.89 -9.40 -15.21
CA TYR A 139 -26.17 -9.31 -15.91
C TYR A 139 -26.06 -8.57 -17.27
N PHE A 140 -25.07 -7.68 -17.41
CA PHE A 140 -24.83 -6.93 -18.65
C PHE A 140 -23.90 -7.65 -19.63
N VAL A 141 -23.22 -8.73 -19.22
CA VAL A 141 -22.34 -9.49 -20.12
C VAL A 141 -23.18 -10.49 -20.95
N PRO A 142 -23.20 -10.36 -22.29
CA PRO A 142 -23.92 -11.29 -23.16
C PRO A 142 -23.32 -12.71 -23.07
N ASN A 143 -24.19 -13.71 -23.04
CA ASN A 143 -23.93 -15.14 -22.76
C ASN A 143 -23.04 -15.88 -23.81
N ARG A 144 -22.22 -15.18 -24.61
CA ARG A 144 -21.50 -15.74 -25.76
C ARG A 144 -20.09 -16.30 -25.48
N MET A 145 -19.69 -16.48 -24.22
CA MET A 145 -18.38 -17.07 -23.87
C MET A 145 -18.47 -18.20 -22.84
N ASN A 146 -19.50 -19.04 -22.95
CA ASN A 146 -19.55 -20.35 -22.32
C ASN A 146 -19.68 -21.40 -23.44
N ASP A 147 -18.64 -21.53 -24.27
CA ASP A 147 -18.34 -22.72 -25.07
C ASP A 147 -16.86 -23.07 -24.82
#